data_AF-A0A7S2W4T2-F1
#
_entry.id   AF-A0A7S2W4T2-F1
#
_cell.length_a   1.000
_cell.length_b   1.000
_cell.length_c   1.000
_cell.angle_alpha   90.00
_cell.angle_beta   90.00
_cell.angle_gamma   90.00
#
_symmetry.space_group_name_H-M   'P 1'
#
loop_
_entity.id
_entity.type
_entity.pdbx_description
1 polymer ?
#
loop_
_entity_poly.entity_id
_entity_poly.type
_entity_poly.pdbx_seq_one_letter_code
_entity_poly.pdbx_strand_id
1 'polypeptide(L)'
;QAWKLVMTSTSKNSNVIEACHAENRIETLKALSERLDLCQKSLSDYLDTKRNSFARFFFISDDELLSVLGSSDPTSIQVHMLKLFDNTKYLKFTRGANGINGMGSSESEEFTFVENAGVDGAVEVWMTGVESEMRRSLHAISKEGVFYYASQDRVQWVDDNLGMVGLLGTQIWWTWEVEDVFRRVKDGNKHAMKIFADKLTSQLNDLVAVVRQQISKHMRKKVNCLLIIDVHARDIVDTFVRDSILDEREFAWESQLRFY
;
A
#
# COMPACT_ATOMS: atom_id res chain seq x y z
N GLN A 1 39.12 -0.29 -22.80
CA GLN A 1 40.47 0.31 -23.00
C GLN A 1 40.53 1.19 -24.24
N ALA A 2 40.01 0.77 -25.40
CA ALA A 2 39.96 1.57 -26.64
C ALA A 2 39.34 2.97 -26.46
N TRP A 3 38.15 3.09 -25.85
CA TRP A 3 37.54 4.40 -25.56
C TRP A 3 38.45 5.33 -24.73
N LYS A 4 39.07 4.80 -23.67
CA LYS A 4 39.99 5.58 -22.82
C LYS A 4 41.19 6.09 -23.62
N LEU A 5 41.77 5.27 -24.50
CA LEU A 5 42.88 5.67 -25.37
C LEU A 5 42.46 6.78 -26.36
N VAL A 6 41.26 6.67 -26.96
CA VAL A 6 40.72 7.74 -27.83
C VAL A 6 40.60 9.04 -27.03
N MET A 7 39.97 9.01 -25.85
CA MET A 7 39.79 10.20 -25.01
C MET A 7 41.12 10.81 -24.55
N THR A 8 42.10 9.98 -24.15
CA THR A 8 43.42 10.47 -23.74
C THR A 8 44.20 11.06 -24.92
N SER A 9 44.15 10.45 -26.10
CA SER A 9 44.84 10.98 -27.29
C SER A 9 44.21 12.28 -27.79
N THR A 10 42.89 12.40 -27.80
CA THR A 10 42.18 13.65 -28.12
C THR A 10 42.44 14.74 -27.08
N SER A 11 42.56 14.38 -25.80
CA SER A 11 42.94 15.33 -24.75
C SER A 11 44.38 15.84 -24.90
N LYS A 12 45.29 15.02 -25.46
CA LYS A 12 46.70 15.40 -25.70
C LYS A 12 46.89 16.25 -26.95
N ASN A 13 46.06 16.06 -27.99
CA ASN A 13 46.09 16.86 -29.20
C ASN A 13 44.73 17.53 -29.45
N SER A 14 44.63 18.81 -29.08
CA SER A 14 43.40 19.61 -29.21
C SER A 14 43.10 20.10 -30.63
N ASN A 15 43.95 19.81 -31.61
CA ASN A 15 43.66 20.15 -33.01
C ASN A 15 42.56 19.23 -33.55
N VAL A 16 41.39 19.83 -33.84
CA VAL A 16 40.17 19.13 -34.27
C VAL A 16 40.40 18.35 -35.57
N ILE A 17 41.17 18.90 -36.52
CA ILE A 17 41.40 18.26 -37.82
C ILE A 17 42.27 17.01 -37.63
N GLU A 18 43.35 17.12 -36.87
CA GLU A 18 44.27 16.00 -36.62
C GLU A 18 43.63 14.90 -35.76
N ALA A 19 42.81 15.27 -34.76
CA ALA A 19 42.11 14.31 -33.92
C ALA A 19 41.07 13.48 -34.71
N CYS A 20 40.37 14.11 -35.65
CA CYS A 20 39.36 13.49 -36.53
C CYS A 20 39.99 12.65 -37.66
N HIS A 21 41.13 13.07 -38.22
CA HIS A 21 41.84 12.36 -39.29
C HIS A 21 42.77 11.25 -38.81
N ALA A 22 42.84 10.97 -37.50
CA ALA A 22 43.60 9.84 -36.98
C ALA A 22 43.16 8.51 -37.62
N GLU A 23 44.13 7.62 -37.88
CA GLU A 23 43.89 6.34 -38.55
C GLU A 23 42.81 5.51 -37.85
N ASN A 24 41.93 4.91 -38.66
CA ASN A 24 40.83 4.02 -38.25
C ASN A 24 39.88 4.61 -37.17
N ARG A 25 39.79 5.95 -37.05
CA ARG A 25 38.95 6.61 -36.04
C ARG A 25 37.46 6.27 -36.22
N ILE A 26 36.94 6.38 -37.44
CA ILE A 26 35.53 6.09 -37.75
C ILE A 26 35.20 4.62 -37.47
N GLU A 27 36.05 3.70 -37.91
CA GLU A 27 35.83 2.27 -37.72
C GLU A 27 35.87 1.89 -36.23
N THR A 28 36.81 2.46 -35.48
CA THR A 28 36.91 2.26 -34.02
C THR A 28 35.67 2.79 -33.31
N LEU A 29 35.18 3.97 -33.67
CA LEU A 29 33.98 4.56 -33.06
C LEU A 29 32.71 3.77 -33.41
N LYS A 30 32.55 3.34 -34.67
CA LYS A 30 31.43 2.48 -35.08
C LYS A 30 31.44 1.14 -34.32
N ALA A 31 32.59 0.48 -34.22
CA ALA A 31 32.73 -0.76 -33.46
C ALA A 31 32.46 -0.57 -31.96
N LEU A 32 32.85 0.59 -31.38
CA LEU A 32 32.51 0.92 -29.99
C LEU A 32 31.01 1.17 -29.81
N SER A 33 30.35 1.81 -30.78
CA SER A 33 28.91 2.02 -30.77
C SER A 33 28.15 0.69 -30.82
N GLU A 34 28.49 -0.20 -31.76
CA GLU A 34 27.86 -1.52 -31.87
C GLU A 34 28.01 -2.34 -30.59
N ARG A 35 29.20 -2.28 -29.95
CA ARG A 35 29.42 -2.95 -28.66
C ARG A 35 28.61 -2.32 -27.54
N LEU A 36 28.43 -1.00 -27.54
CA LEU A 36 27.61 -0.32 -26.54
C LEU A 36 26.14 -0.74 -26.69
N ASP A 37 25.63 -0.80 -27.92
CA ASP A 37 24.25 -1.22 -28.20
C ASP A 37 23.99 -2.66 -27.73
N LEU A 38 24.95 -3.57 -27.95
CA LEU A 38 24.88 -4.94 -27.43
C LEU A 38 24.86 -5.01 -25.90
N CYS A 39 25.70 -4.20 -25.24
CA CYS A 39 25.71 -4.10 -23.79
C CYS A 39 24.39 -3.53 -23.26
N GLN A 40 23.84 -2.49 -23.89
CA GLN A 40 22.56 -1.90 -23.52
C GLN A 40 21.43 -2.91 -23.66
N LYS A 41 21.37 -3.64 -24.77
CA LYS A 41 20.37 -4.69 -24.96
C LYS A 41 20.45 -5.76 -23.89
N SER A 42 21.66 -6.26 -23.60
CA SER A 42 21.86 -7.28 -22.57
C SER A 42 21.47 -6.78 -21.17
N LEU A 43 21.70 -5.49 -20.90
CA LEU A 43 21.29 -4.85 -19.64
C LEU A 43 19.77 -4.74 -19.54
N SER A 44 19.10 -4.32 -20.62
CA SER A 44 17.63 -4.28 -20.69
C SER A 44 17.03 -5.66 -20.46
N ASP A 45 17.54 -6.70 -21.15
CA ASP A 45 17.06 -8.08 -20.99
C ASP A 45 17.25 -8.58 -19.53
N TYR A 46 18.36 -8.20 -18.89
CA TYR A 46 18.60 -8.52 -17.48
C TYR A 46 17.61 -7.82 -16.54
N LEU A 47 17.40 -6.51 -16.72
CA LEU A 47 16.45 -5.73 -15.91
C LEU A 47 15.01 -6.25 -16.08
N ASP A 48 14.61 -6.61 -17.30
CA ASP A 48 13.30 -7.19 -17.57
C ASP A 48 13.13 -8.55 -16.89
N THR A 49 14.17 -9.37 -16.83
CA THR A 49 14.15 -10.62 -16.06
C THR A 49 13.92 -10.36 -14.56
N LYS A 50 14.53 -9.31 -14.00
CA LYS A 50 14.32 -8.91 -12.61
C LYS A 50 12.92 -8.35 -12.37
N ARG A 51 12.38 -7.55 -13.29
CA ARG A 51 11.00 -7.05 -13.23
C ARG A 51 9.96 -8.16 -13.33
N ASN A 52 10.20 -9.16 -14.17
CA ASN A 52 9.33 -10.34 -14.25
C ASN A 52 9.37 -11.19 -12.98
N SER A 53 10.49 -11.17 -12.25
CA SER A 53 10.62 -11.87 -10.96
C SER A 53 9.92 -11.13 -9.82
N PHE A 54 9.93 -9.79 -9.84
CA PHE A 54 9.21 -8.95 -8.88
C PHE A 54 8.55 -7.75 -9.59
N ALA A 55 7.26 -7.89 -9.88
CA ALA A 55 6.50 -6.98 -10.73
C ALA A 55 6.50 -5.51 -10.24
N ARG A 56 6.73 -5.24 -8.95
CA ARG A 56 6.79 -3.86 -8.45
C ARG A 56 7.98 -3.08 -9.00
N PHE A 57 9.02 -3.74 -9.50
CA PHE A 57 10.14 -3.06 -10.17
C PHE A 57 9.74 -2.38 -11.50
N PHE A 58 8.55 -2.63 -12.03
CA PHE A 58 8.02 -1.84 -13.16
C PHE A 58 7.69 -0.38 -12.77
N PHE A 59 7.59 -0.05 -11.47
CA PHE A 59 7.26 1.30 -10.99
C PHE A 59 8.48 2.22 -10.76
N ILE A 60 9.69 1.73 -11.01
CA ILE A 60 10.94 2.48 -10.87
C ILE A 60 11.72 2.48 -12.19
N SER A 61 12.51 3.53 -12.42
CA SER A 61 13.30 3.63 -13.66
C SER A 61 14.44 2.60 -13.72
N ASP A 62 15.02 2.41 -14.91
CA ASP A 62 16.20 1.53 -15.08
C ASP A 62 17.35 1.95 -14.15
N ASP A 63 17.65 3.25 -14.06
CA ASP A 63 18.71 3.78 -13.20
C ASP A 63 18.44 3.51 -11.71
N GLU A 64 17.18 3.66 -11.27
CA GLU A 64 16.77 3.38 -9.90
C GLU A 64 16.89 1.89 -9.57
N LEU A 65 16.42 1.04 -10.47
CA LEU A 65 16.53 -0.41 -10.33
C LEU A 65 17.99 -0.86 -10.30
N LEU A 66 18.84 -0.27 -11.13
CA LEU A 66 20.28 -0.54 -11.11
C LEU A 66 20.94 -0.08 -9.80
N SER A 67 20.51 1.04 -9.22
CA SER A 67 21.02 1.50 -7.92
C SER A 67 20.69 0.51 -6.79
N VAL A 68 19.50 -0.08 -6.84
CA VAL A 68 19.05 -1.11 -5.90
C VAL A 68 19.82 -2.41 -6.10
N LEU A 69 19.91 -2.90 -7.35
CA LEU A 69 20.56 -4.17 -7.66
C LEU A 69 22.09 -4.11 -7.51
N GLY A 70 22.68 -2.92 -7.64
CA GLY A 70 24.12 -2.68 -7.50
C GLY A 70 24.57 -2.43 -6.05
N SER A 71 23.63 -2.15 -5.14
CA SER A 71 23.92 -1.97 -3.71
C SER A 71 23.95 -3.32 -2.99
N SER A 72 24.95 -3.51 -2.12
CA SER A 72 24.96 -4.63 -1.17
C SER A 72 24.15 -4.34 0.11
N ASP A 73 23.83 -3.06 0.34
CA ASP A 73 23.02 -2.64 1.47
C ASP A 73 21.51 -2.76 1.13
N PRO A 74 20.76 -3.63 1.83
CA PRO A 74 19.33 -3.80 1.61
C PRO A 74 18.50 -2.58 2.00
N THR A 75 19.04 -1.63 2.77
CA THR A 75 18.33 -0.41 3.13
C THR A 75 18.22 0.58 1.96
N SER A 76 19.02 0.41 0.91
CA SER A 76 18.98 1.25 -0.30
C SER A 76 17.60 1.31 -0.96
N ILE A 77 16.79 0.25 -0.83
CA ILE A 77 15.43 0.16 -1.37
C ILE A 77 14.46 1.17 -0.73
N GLN A 78 14.75 1.64 0.49
CA GLN A 78 13.84 2.46 1.31
C GLN A 78 13.44 3.75 0.59
N VAL A 79 14.36 4.33 -0.18
CA VAL A 79 14.14 5.57 -0.95
C VAL A 79 13.06 5.38 -2.02
N HIS A 80 12.87 4.15 -2.50
CA HIS A 80 11.93 3.80 -3.56
C HIS A 80 10.62 3.19 -3.05
N MET A 81 10.45 3.00 -1.73
CA MET A 81 9.29 2.28 -1.17
C MET A 81 7.94 2.90 -1.56
N LEU A 82 7.83 4.22 -1.55
CA LEU A 82 6.62 4.94 -1.98
C LEU A 82 6.33 4.83 -3.48
N LYS A 83 7.31 4.42 -4.29
CA LYS A 83 7.10 4.12 -5.72
C LYS A 83 6.71 2.67 -5.93
N LEU A 84 7.31 1.76 -5.16
CA LEU A 84 7.09 0.31 -5.28
C LEU A 84 5.74 -0.13 -4.68
N PHE A 85 5.30 0.53 -3.61
CA PHE A 85 4.10 0.19 -2.88
C PHE A 85 3.23 1.42 -2.68
N ASP A 86 1.91 1.19 -2.76
CA ASP A 86 0.96 2.23 -2.42
C ASP A 86 1.03 2.49 -0.91
N ASN A 87 1.39 3.73 -0.57
CA ASN A 87 1.49 4.25 0.79
C ASN A 87 2.30 3.41 1.81
N THR A 88 3.33 2.68 1.36
CA THR A 88 4.35 2.13 2.26
C THR A 88 5.56 3.04 2.24
N LYS A 89 5.76 3.79 3.31
CA LYS A 89 6.85 4.77 3.40
C LYS A 89 8.18 4.13 3.74
N TYR A 90 8.18 3.18 4.67
CA TYR A 90 9.40 2.50 5.06
C TYR A 90 9.15 1.10 5.64
N LEU A 91 10.18 0.25 5.55
CA LEU A 91 10.24 -1.05 6.22
C LEU A 91 11.03 -0.94 7.53
N LYS A 92 10.65 -1.70 8.55
CA LYS A 92 11.36 -1.76 9.83
C LYS A 92 12.41 -2.87 9.79
N PHE A 93 13.66 -2.49 9.60
CA PHE A 93 14.78 -3.43 9.65
C PHE A 93 15.13 -3.79 11.09
N THR A 94 15.42 -5.06 11.32
CA THR A 94 15.98 -5.58 12.57
C THR A 94 17.43 -5.12 12.77
N ARG A 95 17.94 -5.24 14.00
CA ARG A 95 19.34 -4.88 14.31
C ARG A 95 20.28 -5.73 13.44
N GLY A 96 21.06 -5.06 12.59
CA GLY A 96 21.98 -5.70 11.64
C GLY A 96 21.42 -5.87 10.22
N ALA A 97 20.20 -5.40 9.94
CA ALA A 97 19.58 -5.45 8.61
C ALA A 97 19.38 -6.86 8.02
N ASN A 98 19.44 -7.91 8.84
CA ASN A 98 19.27 -9.31 8.43
C ASN A 98 17.79 -9.73 8.26
N GLY A 99 16.86 -8.88 8.67
CA GLY A 99 15.44 -9.20 8.65
C GLY A 99 14.58 -7.96 8.77
N ILE A 100 13.34 -8.05 8.33
CA ILE A 100 12.32 -6.99 8.40
C ILE A 100 11.19 -7.46 9.29
N ASN A 101 10.84 -6.65 10.28
CA ASN A 101 9.84 -7.00 11.29
C ASN A 101 8.56 -6.14 11.21
N GLY A 102 8.42 -5.27 10.22
CA GLY A 102 7.24 -4.42 10.10
C GLY A 102 7.36 -3.38 9.00
N MET A 103 6.34 -2.54 8.89
CA MET A 103 6.28 -1.43 7.93
C MET A 103 5.59 -0.22 8.52
N GLY A 104 5.81 0.94 7.90
CA GLY A 104 5.15 2.20 8.24
C GLY A 104 4.66 2.97 7.02
N SER A 105 3.55 3.68 7.17
CA SER A 105 2.91 4.52 6.15
C SER A 105 3.35 5.98 6.21
N SER A 106 2.86 6.79 5.27
CA SER A 106 3.11 8.24 5.25
C SER A 106 2.38 9.00 6.35
N GLU A 107 1.29 8.42 6.87
CA GLU A 107 0.44 8.95 7.93
C GLU A 107 0.96 8.64 9.33
N SER A 108 2.13 7.99 9.42
CA SER A 108 2.74 7.48 10.65
C SER A 108 1.96 6.33 11.28
N GLU A 109 1.21 5.55 10.49
CA GLU A 109 0.72 4.24 10.92
C GLU A 109 1.78 3.19 10.69
N GLU A 110 1.88 2.25 11.61
CA GLU A 110 2.86 1.18 11.53
C GLU A 110 2.29 -0.09 12.15
N PHE A 111 2.73 -1.24 11.61
CA PHE A 111 2.43 -2.53 12.21
C PHE A 111 3.63 -3.46 12.11
N THR A 112 3.67 -4.40 13.04
CA THR A 112 4.68 -5.45 13.13
C THR A 112 4.21 -6.66 12.33
N PHE A 113 5.14 -7.34 11.66
CA PHE A 113 4.83 -8.59 10.97
C PHE A 113 4.64 -9.74 11.96
N VAL A 114 3.84 -10.72 11.56
CA VAL A 114 3.63 -11.96 12.33
C VAL A 114 4.94 -12.74 12.44
N GLU A 115 5.68 -12.82 11.33
CA GLU A 115 7.01 -13.41 11.27
C GLU A 115 7.99 -12.41 10.63
N ASN A 116 9.26 -12.46 11.07
CA ASN A 116 10.29 -11.63 10.47
C ASN A 116 10.62 -12.14 9.07
N ALA A 117 10.51 -11.28 8.06
CA ALA A 117 10.96 -11.59 6.71
C ALA A 117 12.49 -11.52 6.64
N GLY A 118 13.15 -12.62 6.28
CA GLY A 118 14.61 -12.67 6.12
C GLY A 118 15.07 -11.83 4.93
N VAL A 119 16.23 -11.18 5.06
CA VAL A 119 16.85 -10.35 4.01
C VAL A 119 18.06 -11.10 3.46
N ASP A 120 17.80 -12.23 2.81
CA ASP A 120 18.83 -13.12 2.28
C ASP A 120 18.73 -13.26 0.76
N GLY A 121 19.88 -13.22 0.09
CA GLY A 121 19.99 -13.43 -1.35
C GLY A 121 19.57 -12.21 -2.20
N ALA A 122 19.01 -12.48 -3.37
CA ALA A 122 18.70 -11.45 -4.36
C ALA A 122 17.49 -10.60 -3.94
N VAL A 123 17.52 -9.31 -4.29
CA VAL A 123 16.52 -8.32 -3.83
C VAL A 123 15.08 -8.72 -4.19
N GLU A 124 14.87 -9.23 -5.39
CA GLU A 124 13.55 -9.69 -5.84
C GLU A 124 12.98 -10.83 -4.98
N VAL A 125 13.85 -11.70 -4.43
CA VAL A 125 13.42 -12.88 -3.67
C VAL A 125 12.92 -12.45 -2.30
N TRP A 126 13.75 -11.72 -1.56
CA TRP A 126 13.37 -11.31 -0.21
C TRP A 126 12.28 -10.23 -0.22
N MET A 127 12.23 -9.35 -1.22
CA MET A 127 11.11 -8.38 -1.37
C MET A 127 9.78 -9.08 -1.62
N THR A 128 9.77 -10.19 -2.37
CA THR A 128 8.58 -11.03 -2.54
C THR A 128 8.17 -11.67 -1.21
N GLY A 129 9.14 -12.11 -0.39
CA GLY A 129 8.90 -12.61 0.96
C GLY A 129 8.29 -11.54 1.89
N VAL A 130 8.83 -10.32 1.85
CA VAL A 130 8.29 -9.17 2.60
C VAL A 130 6.87 -8.85 2.17
N GLU A 131 6.57 -8.82 0.87
CA GLU A 131 5.21 -8.60 0.38
C GLU A 131 4.23 -9.68 0.88
N SER A 132 4.66 -10.94 0.89
CA SER A 132 3.87 -12.04 1.45
C SER A 132 3.56 -11.81 2.93
N GLU A 133 4.57 -11.44 3.73
CA GLU A 133 4.40 -11.19 5.17
C GLU A 133 3.61 -9.91 5.47
N MET A 134 3.73 -8.86 4.66
CA MET A 134 2.86 -7.68 4.73
C MET A 134 1.39 -8.08 4.61
N ARG A 135 1.05 -8.90 3.60
CA ARG A 135 -0.32 -9.37 3.37
C ARG A 135 -0.81 -10.31 4.47
N ARG A 136 0.02 -11.28 4.87
CA ARG A 136 -0.30 -12.24 5.93
C ARG A 136 -0.57 -11.54 7.26
N SER A 137 0.29 -10.59 7.62
CA SER A 137 0.19 -9.84 8.87
C SER A 137 -1.02 -8.91 8.87
N LEU A 138 -1.24 -8.16 7.78
CA LEU A 138 -2.41 -7.29 7.66
C LEU A 138 -3.71 -8.11 7.70
N HIS A 139 -3.76 -9.28 7.07
CA HIS A 139 -4.93 -10.16 7.13
C HIS A 139 -5.20 -10.68 8.56
N ALA A 140 -4.15 -11.03 9.32
CA ALA A 140 -4.29 -11.42 10.72
C ALA A 140 -4.82 -10.27 11.59
N ILE A 141 -4.22 -9.07 11.46
CA ILE A 141 -4.65 -7.86 12.17
C ILE A 141 -6.10 -7.51 11.81
N SER A 142 -6.48 -7.59 10.54
CA SER A 142 -7.86 -7.33 10.10
C SER A 142 -8.85 -8.30 10.74
N LYS A 143 -8.53 -9.60 10.78
CA LYS A 143 -9.39 -10.60 11.42
C LYS A 143 -9.56 -10.34 12.92
N GLU A 144 -8.45 -10.04 13.60
CA GLU A 144 -8.46 -9.72 15.02
C GLU A 144 -9.27 -8.45 15.32
N GLY A 145 -9.06 -7.39 14.54
CA GLY A 145 -9.79 -6.14 14.66
C GLY A 145 -11.29 -6.33 14.45
N VAL A 146 -11.70 -7.05 13.40
CA VAL A 146 -13.13 -7.37 13.15
C VAL A 146 -13.73 -8.17 14.29
N PHE A 147 -13.01 -9.15 14.84
CA PHE A 147 -13.50 -9.97 15.95
C PHE A 147 -13.76 -9.16 17.22
N TYR A 148 -12.84 -8.25 17.59
CA TYR A 148 -12.96 -7.49 18.84
C TYR A 148 -13.97 -6.33 18.79
N TYR A 149 -14.39 -5.88 17.60
CA TYR A 149 -15.33 -4.76 17.45
C TYR A 149 -16.60 -4.89 18.31
N ALA A 150 -17.20 -6.08 18.37
CA ALA A 150 -18.43 -6.29 19.15
C ALA A 150 -18.22 -6.36 20.67
N SER A 151 -16.97 -6.52 21.12
CA SER A 151 -16.62 -6.73 22.53
C SER A 151 -16.06 -5.49 23.22
N GLN A 152 -15.75 -4.43 22.47
CA GLN A 152 -15.08 -3.23 22.95
C GLN A 152 -15.94 -1.98 22.73
N ASP A 153 -15.64 -0.92 23.49
CA ASP A 153 -16.15 0.40 23.18
C ASP A 153 -15.65 0.84 21.79
N ARG A 154 -16.52 1.44 20.99
CA ARG A 154 -16.23 1.76 19.59
C ARG A 154 -15.10 2.80 19.46
N VAL A 155 -15.06 3.80 20.34
CA VAL A 155 -14.02 4.84 20.29
C VAL A 155 -12.67 4.24 20.66
N GLN A 156 -12.64 3.43 21.72
CA GLN A 156 -11.42 2.72 22.13
C GLN A 156 -10.94 1.77 21.03
N TRP A 157 -11.85 1.01 20.43
CA TRP A 157 -11.54 0.08 19.34
C TRP A 157 -10.92 0.79 18.12
N VAL A 158 -11.39 1.99 17.77
CA VAL A 158 -10.81 2.80 16.67
C VAL A 158 -9.39 3.26 17.01
N ASP A 159 -9.10 3.57 18.28
CA ASP A 159 -7.76 3.98 18.69
C ASP A 159 -6.78 2.81 18.61
N ASP A 160 -7.19 1.64 19.12
CA ASP A 160 -6.38 0.42 19.21
C ASP A 160 -6.06 -0.21 17.84
N ASN A 161 -6.95 -0.06 16.85
CA ASN A 161 -6.80 -0.68 15.53
C ASN A 161 -6.21 0.29 14.50
N LEU A 162 -5.57 -0.26 13.45
CA LEU A 162 -5.14 0.53 12.28
C LEU A 162 -6.35 1.23 11.64
N GLY A 163 -6.17 2.43 11.10
CA GLY A 163 -7.25 3.24 10.55
C GLY A 163 -8.02 2.52 9.45
N MET A 164 -7.30 1.91 8.51
CA MET A 164 -7.92 1.13 7.43
C MET A 164 -8.62 -0.14 7.93
N VAL A 165 -8.11 -0.78 8.99
CA VAL A 165 -8.76 -1.92 9.64
C VAL A 165 -10.04 -1.46 10.36
N GLY A 166 -10.01 -0.27 10.97
CA GLY A 166 -11.16 0.38 11.58
C GLY A 166 -12.30 0.63 10.59
N LEU A 167 -11.97 1.13 9.39
CA LEU A 167 -12.93 1.35 8.31
C LEU A 167 -13.52 0.03 7.80
N LEU A 168 -12.66 -0.95 7.50
CA LEU A 168 -13.07 -2.27 7.02
C LEU A 168 -13.99 -2.96 8.04
N GLY A 169 -13.57 -3.01 9.31
CA GLY A 169 -14.33 -3.65 10.36
C GLY A 169 -15.69 -3.01 10.59
N THR A 170 -15.76 -1.67 10.56
CA THR A 170 -17.04 -0.96 10.64
C THR A 170 -17.97 -1.33 9.47
N GLN A 171 -17.46 -1.44 8.25
CA GLN A 171 -18.26 -1.77 7.07
C GLN A 171 -18.76 -3.23 7.08
N ILE A 172 -17.93 -4.18 7.55
CA ILE A 172 -18.34 -5.58 7.74
C ILE A 172 -19.45 -5.66 8.78
N TRP A 173 -19.26 -5.02 9.95
CA TRP A 173 -20.26 -5.03 11.00
C TRP A 173 -21.54 -4.32 10.60
N TRP A 174 -21.46 -3.19 9.91
CA TRP A 174 -22.63 -2.51 9.37
C TRP A 174 -23.41 -3.40 8.40
N THR A 175 -22.71 -4.08 7.48
CA THR A 175 -23.34 -5.03 6.54
C THR A 175 -24.10 -6.12 7.29
N TRP A 176 -23.44 -6.75 8.26
CA TRP A 176 -24.05 -7.80 9.08
C TRP A 176 -25.23 -7.29 9.91
N GLU A 177 -25.13 -6.10 10.51
CA GLU A 177 -26.18 -5.51 11.33
C GLU A 177 -27.43 -5.16 10.51
N VAL A 178 -27.26 -4.65 9.29
CA VAL A 178 -28.37 -4.38 8.36
C VAL A 178 -29.07 -5.68 7.97
N GLU A 179 -28.32 -6.73 7.60
CA GLU A 179 -28.89 -8.05 7.29
C GLU A 179 -29.60 -8.66 8.51
N ASP A 180 -29.07 -8.44 9.72
CA ASP A 180 -29.73 -8.84 10.97
C ASP A 180 -31.01 -8.04 11.24
N VAL A 181 -31.05 -6.75 10.91
CA VAL A 181 -32.28 -5.95 10.97
C VAL A 181 -33.34 -6.53 10.03
N PHE A 182 -33.01 -6.86 8.78
CA PHE A 182 -33.97 -7.47 7.85
C PHE A 182 -34.54 -8.79 8.38
N ARG A 183 -33.69 -9.64 8.98
CA ARG A 183 -34.13 -10.88 9.64
C ARG A 183 -35.10 -10.59 10.80
N ARG A 184 -34.79 -9.63 11.67
CA ARG A 184 -35.67 -9.23 12.78
C ARG A 184 -37.00 -8.64 12.32
N VAL A 185 -37.01 -7.89 11.21
CA VAL A 185 -38.25 -7.38 10.60
C VAL A 185 -39.12 -8.54 10.12
N LYS A 186 -38.53 -9.53 9.44
CA LYS A 186 -39.21 -10.74 8.98
C LYS A 186 -39.79 -11.57 10.13
N ASP A 187 -39.11 -11.61 11.26
CA ASP A 187 -39.58 -12.25 12.51
C ASP A 187 -40.67 -11.46 13.24
N GLY A 188 -41.04 -10.27 12.73
CA GLY A 188 -42.19 -9.49 13.19
C GLY A 188 -41.85 -8.15 13.87
N ASN A 189 -40.57 -7.84 14.11
CA ASN A 189 -40.17 -6.56 14.69
C ASN A 189 -40.10 -5.45 13.62
N LYS A 190 -41.25 -4.89 13.28
CA LYS A 190 -41.38 -3.81 12.27
C LYS A 190 -40.61 -2.52 12.61
N HIS A 191 -40.20 -2.33 13.86
CA HIS A 191 -39.46 -1.14 14.30
C HIS A 191 -37.94 -1.34 14.28
N ALA A 192 -37.44 -2.53 13.96
CA ALA A 192 -36.02 -2.86 14.03
C ALA A 192 -35.14 -1.90 13.20
N MET A 193 -35.58 -1.51 11.99
CA MET A 193 -34.85 -0.57 11.13
C MET A 193 -34.75 0.83 11.77
N LYS A 194 -35.84 1.32 12.36
CA LYS A 194 -35.85 2.62 13.06
C LYS A 194 -34.94 2.61 14.29
N ILE A 195 -35.00 1.54 15.09
CA ILE A 195 -34.12 1.37 16.26
C ILE A 195 -32.64 1.35 15.82
N PHE A 196 -32.33 0.72 14.68
CA PHE A 196 -30.98 0.71 14.15
C PHE A 196 -30.52 2.08 13.65
N ALA A 197 -31.38 2.85 12.98
CA ALA A 197 -31.11 4.24 12.59
C ALA A 197 -30.77 5.12 13.81
N ASP A 198 -31.54 4.97 14.89
CA ASP A 198 -31.29 5.69 16.15
C ASP A 198 -29.94 5.29 16.77
N LYS A 199 -29.58 3.99 16.73
CA LYS A 199 -28.27 3.49 17.16
C LYS A 199 -27.13 4.11 16.35
N LEU A 200 -27.22 4.11 15.02
CA LEU A 200 -26.20 4.71 14.15
C LEU A 200 -26.04 6.21 14.42
N THR A 201 -27.15 6.91 14.64
CA THR A 201 -27.12 8.34 15.00
C THR A 201 -26.44 8.59 16.35
N SER A 202 -26.66 7.72 17.35
CA SER A 202 -25.96 7.80 18.62
C SER A 202 -24.45 7.62 18.45
N GLN A 203 -24.02 6.56 17.75
CA GLN A 203 -22.60 6.29 17.53
C GLN A 203 -21.91 7.42 16.75
N LEU A 204 -22.60 8.01 15.77
CA LEU A 204 -22.10 9.18 15.04
C LEU A 204 -21.87 10.37 15.98
N ASN A 205 -22.82 10.64 16.89
CA ASN A 205 -22.70 11.72 17.86
C ASN A 205 -21.53 11.49 18.84
N ASP A 206 -21.28 10.23 19.23
CA ASP A 206 -20.13 9.86 20.06
C ASP A 206 -18.81 10.18 19.35
N LEU A 207 -18.68 9.81 18.08
CA LEU A 207 -17.49 10.15 17.27
C LEU A 207 -17.34 11.68 17.08
N VAL A 208 -18.44 12.41 16.86
CA VAL A 208 -18.41 13.88 16.77
C VAL A 208 -17.94 14.50 18.09
N ALA A 209 -18.36 13.95 19.24
CA ALA A 209 -17.90 14.40 20.55
C ALA A 209 -16.39 14.17 20.72
N VAL A 210 -15.86 13.03 20.27
CA VAL A 210 -14.41 12.71 20.30
C VAL A 210 -13.60 13.71 19.48
N VAL A 211 -14.05 14.07 18.26
CA VAL A 211 -13.33 15.05 17.43
C VAL A 211 -13.24 16.44 18.08
N ARG A 212 -14.22 16.81 18.91
CA ARG A 212 -14.22 18.08 19.65
C ARG A 212 -13.24 18.08 20.83
N GLN A 213 -12.76 16.92 21.25
CA GLN A 213 -11.77 16.80 22.32
C GLN A 213 -10.33 16.97 21.81
N GLN A 214 -9.38 17.08 22.74
CA GLN A 214 -7.96 17.08 22.44
C GLN A 214 -7.48 15.65 22.19
N ILE A 215 -7.45 15.26 20.91
CA ILE A 215 -6.98 13.96 20.43
C ILE A 215 -5.72 14.10 19.58
N SER A 216 -4.95 13.02 19.47
CA SER A 216 -3.76 12.98 18.62
C SER A 216 -4.10 13.30 17.15
N LYS A 217 -3.16 13.89 16.41
CA LYS A 217 -3.34 14.19 14.97
C LYS A 217 -3.70 12.94 14.17
N HIS A 218 -3.14 11.80 14.59
CA HIS A 218 -3.37 10.50 14.00
C HIS A 218 -4.80 10.00 14.24
N MET A 219 -5.23 9.97 15.51
CA MET A 219 -6.61 9.59 15.87
C MET A 219 -7.63 10.51 15.20
N ARG A 220 -7.35 11.82 15.11
CA ARG A 220 -8.21 12.77 14.41
C ARG A 220 -8.41 12.40 12.94
N LYS A 221 -7.37 11.92 12.24
CA LYS A 221 -7.50 11.46 10.85
C LYS A 221 -8.37 10.21 10.76
N LYS A 222 -8.15 9.21 11.64
CA LYS A 222 -8.97 7.99 11.71
C LYS A 222 -10.45 8.32 11.90
N VAL A 223 -10.76 9.10 12.93
CA VAL A 223 -12.15 9.46 13.27
C VAL A 223 -12.79 10.29 12.17
N ASN A 224 -12.08 11.27 11.58
CA ASN A 224 -12.62 12.05 10.46
C ASN A 224 -12.97 11.18 9.25
N CYS A 225 -12.13 10.18 8.93
CA CYS A 225 -12.42 9.26 7.84
C CYS A 225 -13.61 8.36 8.17
N LEU A 226 -13.67 7.84 9.39
CA LEU A 226 -14.79 7.02 9.87
C LEU A 226 -16.11 7.79 9.87
N LEU A 227 -16.12 9.05 10.30
CA LEU A 227 -17.30 9.92 10.29
C LEU A 227 -17.93 10.04 8.90
N ILE A 228 -17.12 10.13 7.84
CA ILE A 228 -17.62 10.23 6.46
C ILE A 228 -18.36 8.95 6.07
N ILE A 229 -17.78 7.78 6.39
CA ILE A 229 -18.39 6.48 6.11
C ILE A 229 -19.65 6.27 6.95
N ASP A 230 -19.63 6.65 8.22
CA ASP A 230 -20.75 6.50 9.14
C ASP A 230 -21.95 7.36 8.77
N VAL A 231 -21.72 8.61 8.34
CA VAL A 231 -22.80 9.48 7.84
C VAL A 231 -23.46 8.84 6.62
N HIS A 232 -22.66 8.35 5.68
CA HIS A 232 -23.19 7.66 4.49
C HIS A 232 -24.00 6.41 4.86
N ALA A 233 -23.45 5.56 5.72
CA ALA A 233 -24.09 4.35 6.21
C ALA A 233 -25.42 4.64 6.94
N ARG A 234 -25.45 5.71 7.75
CA ARG A 234 -26.66 6.17 8.44
C ARG A 234 -27.70 6.71 7.47
N ASP A 235 -27.30 7.52 6.49
CA ASP A 235 -28.22 8.11 5.51
C ASP A 235 -28.86 7.05 4.59
N ILE A 236 -28.16 5.95 4.31
CA ILE A 236 -28.73 4.76 3.64
C ILE A 236 -29.84 4.15 4.51
N VAL A 237 -29.56 3.92 5.79
CA VAL A 237 -30.54 3.33 6.72
C VAL A 237 -31.74 4.27 6.94
N ASP A 238 -31.54 5.58 7.02
CA ASP A 238 -32.62 6.57 7.08
C ASP A 238 -33.50 6.50 5.82
N THR A 239 -32.90 6.29 4.65
CA THR A 239 -33.62 6.05 3.40
C THR A 239 -34.43 4.76 3.47
N PHE A 240 -33.89 3.68 4.04
CA PHE A 240 -34.64 2.44 4.25
C PHE A 240 -35.84 2.63 5.17
N VAL A 241 -35.70 3.43 6.23
CA VAL A 241 -36.83 3.78 7.12
C VAL A 241 -37.88 4.60 6.38
N ARG A 242 -37.47 5.63 5.65
CA ARG A 242 -38.38 6.54 4.92
C ARG A 242 -39.17 5.82 3.84
N ASP A 243 -38.48 5.01 3.04
CA ASP A 243 -39.06 4.35 1.86
C ASP A 243 -39.60 2.95 2.19
N SER A 244 -39.55 2.54 3.46
CA SER A 244 -40.03 1.25 3.96
C SER A 244 -39.39 0.05 3.26
N ILE A 245 -38.07 0.09 3.12
CA ILE A 245 -37.26 -1.02 2.61
C ILE A 245 -37.08 -2.04 3.75
N LEU A 246 -37.65 -3.23 3.58
CA LEU A 246 -37.81 -4.22 4.66
C LEU A 246 -37.29 -5.62 4.28
N ASP A 247 -36.86 -5.82 3.03
CA ASP A 247 -36.34 -7.10 2.56
C ASP A 247 -34.93 -6.94 1.93
N GLU A 248 -34.07 -7.93 2.19
CA GLU A 248 -32.69 -7.99 1.67
C GLU A 248 -32.61 -8.16 0.15
N ARG A 249 -33.72 -8.51 -0.52
CA ARG A 249 -33.79 -8.65 -1.98
C ARG A 249 -34.21 -7.36 -2.67
N GLU A 250 -34.49 -6.30 -1.91
CA GLU A 250 -34.82 -5.02 -2.50
C GLU A 250 -33.59 -4.36 -3.10
N PHE A 251 -33.75 -3.79 -4.29
CA PHE A 251 -32.66 -3.15 -5.05
C PHE A 251 -31.94 -2.06 -4.25
N ALA A 252 -32.66 -1.36 -3.35
CA ALA A 252 -32.07 -0.33 -2.49
C ALA A 252 -30.93 -0.90 -1.61
N TRP A 253 -31.02 -2.15 -1.17
CA TRP A 253 -29.95 -2.86 -0.46
C TRP A 253 -28.96 -3.52 -1.43
N GLU A 254 -29.44 -4.19 -2.48
CA GLU A 254 -28.55 -4.90 -3.42
C GLU A 254 -27.57 -3.97 -4.16
N SER A 255 -27.95 -2.70 -4.36
CA SER A 255 -27.12 -1.67 -4.97
C SER A 255 -25.99 -1.16 -4.06
N GLN A 256 -25.99 -1.52 -2.78
CA GLN A 256 -24.94 -1.11 -1.83
C GLN A 256 -23.73 -2.05 -1.89
N LEU A 257 -22.54 -1.48 -1.67
CA LEU A 257 -21.33 -2.27 -1.50
C LEU A 257 -21.36 -2.96 -0.13
N ARG A 258 -21.22 -4.29 -0.13
CA ARG A 258 -21.30 -5.14 1.06
C ARG A 258 -19.95 -5.78 1.35
N PHE A 259 -19.62 -5.87 2.63
CA PHE A 259 -18.34 -6.38 3.11
C PHE A 259 -18.57 -7.58 4.04
N TYR A 260 -17.74 -8.62 3.88
CA TYR A 260 -17.82 -9.89 4.59
C TYR A 260 -16.45 -10.34 5.07
#